data_AF-A0A9X2BAN2-F1
#
_entry.id   AF-A0A9X2BAN2-F1
#
_cell.length_a   1.000
_cell.length_b   1.000
_cell.length_c   1.000
_cell.angle_alpha   90.00
_cell.angle_beta   90.00
_cell.angle_gamma   90.00
#
_symmetry.space_group_name_H-M   'P 1'
#
loop_
_entity.id
_entity.type
_entity.pdbx_description
1 polymer ?
#
loop_
_entity_poly.entity_id
_entity_poly.type
_entity_poly.pdbx_seq_one_letter_code
_entity_poly.pdbx_strand_id
1 'polypeptide(L)'
;MKIIKTNGDITIEELKSFFGEELNPLFQQQRQVHLKFDLRTDADSLEVFNEELYDGFLFRIEKHGTEIHILKSEHYTDDVNALTLEDIINTLLMEFLGSRNIRYIGENS
;
A
#
# COMPACT_ATOMS: atom_id res chain seq x y z
N MET A 1 6.22 9.80 -8.41
CA MET A 1 5.47 10.26 -7.22
C MET A 1 4.01 10.45 -7.59
N LYS A 2 3.09 9.97 -6.75
CA LYS A 2 1.64 10.11 -6.90
C LYS A 2 1.05 10.68 -5.61
N ILE A 3 0.08 11.58 -5.72
CA ILE A 3 -0.57 12.23 -4.56
C ILE A 3 -2.07 11.96 -4.61
N ILE A 4 -2.63 11.52 -3.49
CA ILE A 4 -4.06 11.24 -3.33
C ILE A 4 -4.58 12.05 -2.14
N LYS A 5 -5.69 12.76 -2.34
CA LYS A 5 -6.36 13.51 -1.26
C LYS A 5 -7.44 12.64 -0.60
N THR A 6 -7.47 12.63 0.72
CA THR A 6 -8.39 11.84 1.53
C THR A 6 -9.39 12.76 2.23
N ASN A 7 -10.62 12.29 2.42
CA ASN A 7 -11.69 13.05 3.07
C ASN A 7 -11.74 12.84 4.60
N GLY A 8 -10.91 11.94 5.14
CA GLY A 8 -10.89 11.57 6.55
C GLY A 8 -9.47 11.34 7.05
N ASP A 9 -9.33 11.40 8.37
CA ASP A 9 -8.05 11.13 9.02
C ASP A 9 -7.74 9.63 8.91
N ILE A 10 -6.52 9.32 8.45
CA ILE A 10 -6.02 7.96 8.27
C ILE A 10 -4.73 7.88 9.02
N THR A 11 -4.56 6.80 9.77
CA THR A 11 -3.28 6.50 10.40
C THR A 11 -2.49 5.52 9.54
N ILE A 12 -1.18 5.67 9.56
CA ILE A 12 -0.25 4.76 8.88
C ILE A 12 -0.35 3.33 9.44
N GLU A 13 -0.65 3.17 10.72
CA GLU A 13 -0.83 1.84 11.33
C GLU A 13 -2.08 1.13 10.81
N GLU A 14 -3.19 1.85 10.58
CA GLU A 14 -4.38 1.26 9.95
C GLU A 14 -4.08 0.82 8.51
N LEU A 15 -3.30 1.61 7.78
CA LEU A 15 -2.87 1.28 6.42
C LEU A 15 -1.94 0.05 6.42
N LYS A 16 -0.99 0.00 7.36
CA LYS A 16 -0.07 -1.14 7.54
C LYS A 16 -0.83 -2.42 7.82
N SER A 17 -1.82 -2.39 8.72
CA SER A 17 -2.64 -3.56 9.05
C SER A 17 -3.33 -4.09 7.80
N PHE A 18 -4.00 -3.21 7.04
CA PHE A 18 -4.71 -3.59 5.82
C PHE A 18 -3.75 -4.14 4.75
N PHE A 19 -2.63 -3.47 4.51
CA PHE A 19 -1.62 -3.93 3.55
C PHE A 19 -0.98 -5.25 3.98
N GLY A 20 -0.79 -5.47 5.28
CA GLY A 20 -0.18 -6.68 5.82
C GLY A 20 -1.02 -7.93 5.57
N GLU A 21 -2.33 -7.78 5.50
CA GLU A 21 -3.27 -8.87 5.21
C GLU A 21 -3.34 -9.17 3.70
N GLU A 22 -3.32 -8.14 2.85
CA GLU A 22 -3.71 -8.29 1.44
C GLU A 22 -2.55 -8.24 0.42
N LEU A 23 -1.44 -7.55 0.73
CA LEU A 23 -0.38 -7.26 -0.26
C LEU A 23 0.25 -8.53 -0.84
N ASN A 24 0.70 -9.42 0.04
CA ASN A 24 1.40 -10.64 -0.36
C ASN A 24 0.48 -11.64 -1.09
N PRO A 25 -0.75 -11.93 -0.58
CA PRO A 25 -1.70 -12.76 -1.32
C PRO A 25 -1.99 -12.25 -2.73
N LEU A 26 -2.27 -10.95 -2.88
CA LEU A 26 -2.57 -10.36 -4.20
C LEU A 26 -1.38 -10.44 -5.14
N PHE A 27 -0.18 -10.14 -4.67
CA PHE A 27 1.01 -10.24 -5.51
C PHE A 27 1.29 -11.66 -5.97
N GLN A 28 1.18 -12.64 -5.05
CA GLN A 28 1.34 -14.04 -5.37
C GLN A 28 0.30 -14.50 -6.40
N GLN A 29 -0.95 -14.06 -6.29
CA GLN A 29 -2.02 -14.36 -7.24
C GLN A 29 -1.72 -13.80 -8.63
N GLN A 30 -1.22 -12.56 -8.73
CA GLN A 30 -0.95 -11.92 -10.02
C GLN A 30 0.32 -12.43 -10.71
N ARG A 31 1.37 -12.73 -9.95
CA ARG A 31 2.70 -13.05 -10.49
C ARG A 31 3.04 -14.53 -10.51
N GLN A 32 2.36 -15.33 -9.68
CA GLN A 32 2.69 -16.75 -9.47
C GLN A 32 4.16 -16.98 -9.07
N VAL A 33 4.80 -15.98 -8.46
CA VAL A 33 6.16 -16.06 -7.92
C VAL A 33 6.12 -16.05 -6.40
N HIS A 34 7.10 -16.69 -5.78
CA HIS A 34 7.23 -16.72 -4.32
C HIS A 34 8.09 -15.55 -3.82
N LEU A 35 7.63 -14.34 -4.08
CA LEU A 35 8.19 -13.12 -3.48
C LEU A 35 7.33 -12.70 -2.30
N LYS A 36 7.98 -12.32 -1.20
CA LYS A 36 7.31 -11.81 0.00
C LYS A 36 7.80 -10.40 0.30
N PHE A 37 6.86 -9.49 0.48
CA PHE A 37 7.11 -8.11 0.85
C PHE A 37 6.92 -7.91 2.34
N ASP A 38 7.84 -7.16 2.93
CA ASP A 38 7.77 -6.74 4.31
C ASP A 38 7.30 -5.28 4.39
N LEU A 39 6.59 -4.97 5.46
CA LEU A 39 6.05 -3.64 5.73
C LEU A 39 6.69 -3.07 6.99
N ARG A 40 7.29 -1.89 6.88
CA ARG A 40 7.83 -1.15 8.04
C ARG A 40 7.17 0.21 8.14
N THR A 41 6.95 0.66 9.36
CA THR A 41 6.41 1.99 9.63
C THR A 41 7.50 2.87 10.22
N ASP A 42 7.58 4.10 9.73
CA ASP A 42 8.44 5.16 10.26
C ASP A 42 7.64 6.46 10.33
N ALA A 43 7.32 6.87 11.56
CA ALA A 43 6.47 8.02 11.88
C ALA A 43 5.19 8.08 11.03
N ASP A 44 5.15 8.98 10.04
CA ASP A 44 4.03 9.21 9.12
C ASP A 44 4.21 8.50 7.78
N SER A 45 4.99 7.42 7.73
CA SER A 45 5.22 6.65 6.50
C SER A 45 5.14 5.13 6.67
N LEU A 46 4.62 4.48 5.64
CA LEU A 46 4.62 3.03 5.44
C LEU A 46 5.54 2.71 4.26
N GLU A 47 6.53 1.85 4.50
CA GLU A 47 7.50 1.44 3.50
C GLU A 47 7.35 -0.05 3.19
N VAL A 48 7.43 -0.38 1.91
CA VAL A 48 7.35 -1.74 1.35
C VAL A 48 8.76 -2.17 0.94
N PHE A 49 9.22 -3.31 1.44
CA PHE A 49 10.57 -3.84 1.21
C PHE A 49 10.55 -5.26 0.68
N ASN A 50 11.62 -5.62 -0.04
CA ASN A 50 12.02 -7.00 -0.26
C ASN A 50 13.53 -7.02 -0.49
N GLU A 51 14.27 -7.62 0.45
CA GLU A 51 15.75 -7.62 0.46
C GLU A 51 16.35 -8.45 -0.70
N GLU A 52 15.57 -9.34 -1.33
CA GLU A 52 16.01 -10.08 -2.53
C GLU A 52 15.97 -9.21 -3.79
N LEU A 53 15.09 -8.21 -3.83
CA LEU A 53 14.93 -7.31 -4.97
C LEU A 53 15.81 -6.06 -4.86
N TYR A 54 15.90 -5.47 -3.67
CA TYR A 54 16.65 -4.24 -3.44
C TYR A 54 16.91 -4.00 -1.95
N ASP A 55 18.12 -3.52 -1.63
CA ASP A 55 18.50 -3.12 -0.27
C ASP A 55 18.01 -1.70 0.03
N GLY A 56 16.69 -1.58 0.21
CA GLY A 56 15.98 -0.34 0.48
C GLY A 56 14.48 -0.46 0.21
N PHE A 57 13.73 0.63 0.40
CA PHE A 57 12.30 0.60 0.12
C PHE A 57 12.07 0.44 -1.39
N LEU A 58 11.05 -0.31 -1.77
CA LEU A 58 10.54 -0.39 -3.13
C LEU A 58 9.52 0.72 -3.35
N PHE A 59 8.60 0.86 -2.39
CA PHE A 59 7.60 1.90 -2.32
C PHE A 59 7.52 2.48 -0.91
N ARG A 60 7.28 3.78 -0.83
CA ARG A 60 7.01 4.50 0.41
C ARG A 60 5.70 5.25 0.27
N ILE A 61 4.85 5.14 1.27
CA ILE A 61 3.56 5.81 1.36
C ILE A 61 3.63 6.76 2.55
N GLU A 62 3.57 8.06 2.31
CA GLU A 62 3.70 9.09 3.33
C GLU A 62 2.37 9.81 3.52
N LYS A 63 2.02 10.09 4.78
CA LYS A 63 0.86 10.91 5.12
C LYS A 63 1.28 12.36 5.36
N HIS A 64 0.63 13.27 4.64
CA HIS A 64 0.81 14.71 4.74
C HIS A 64 -0.54 15.37 5.02
N GLY A 65 -0.97 15.39 6.28
CA GLY A 65 -2.29 15.89 6.66
C GLY A 65 -3.42 15.04 6.07
N THR A 66 -4.13 15.60 5.08
CA THR A 66 -5.20 14.89 4.33
C THR A 66 -4.71 14.39 2.97
N GLU A 67 -3.40 14.40 2.73
CA GLU A 67 -2.79 13.85 1.52
C GLU A 67 -2.02 12.58 1.82
N ILE A 68 -2.05 11.66 0.88
CA ILE A 68 -1.23 10.45 0.85
C ILE A 68 -0.33 10.54 -0.38
N HIS A 69 0.97 10.48 -0.14
CA HIS A 69 2.01 10.58 -1.16
C HIS A 69 2.62 9.20 -1.35
N ILE A 70 2.64 8.69 -2.58
CA ILE A 70 3.24 7.41 -2.94
C ILE A 70 4.51 7.69 -3.73
N LEU A 71 5.63 7.23 -3.19
CA LEU A 71 6.96 7.32 -3.78
C LEU A 71 7.42 5.91 -4.17
N LYS A 72 7.79 5.73 -5.43
CA LYS A 72 8.52 4.56 -5.90
C LYS A 72 10.01 4.86 -5.78
N SER A 73 10.80 3.91 -5.30
CA SER A 73 12.26 4.05 -5.26
C SER A 73 12.82 4.19 -6.68
N GLU A 74 13.68 5.19 -6.88
CA GLU A 74 14.37 5.42 -8.16
C GLU A 74 15.41 4.33 -8.46
N HIS A 75 15.87 3.62 -7.43
CA HIS A 75 16.89 2.59 -7.52
C HIS A 75 16.30 1.19 -7.69
N TYR A 76 14.97 1.05 -7.60
CA TYR A 76 14.28 -0.20 -7.86
C TYR A 76 13.92 -0.32 -9.35
N THR A 77 14.71 -1.10 -10.09
CA THR A 77 14.70 -1.16 -11.57
C THR A 77 14.04 -2.41 -12.17
N ASP A 78 13.42 -3.28 -11.36
CA ASP A 78 12.67 -4.43 -11.90
C ASP A 78 11.31 -3.95 -12.41
N ASP A 79 11.26 -3.61 -13.70
CA ASP A 79 10.07 -3.01 -14.30
C ASP A 79 8.81 -3.87 -14.14
N VAL A 80 8.94 -5.19 -14.22
CA VAL A 80 7.76 -6.06 -14.23
C VAL A 80 7.19 -6.21 -12.83
N ASN A 81 8.03 -6.53 -11.84
CA ASN A 81 7.57 -6.62 -10.46
C ASN A 81 7.17 -5.25 -9.90
N ALA A 82 7.85 -4.18 -10.32
CA ALA A 82 7.50 -2.82 -9.91
C ALA A 82 6.13 -2.38 -10.43
N LEU A 83 5.81 -2.64 -11.71
CA LEU A 83 4.50 -2.28 -12.26
C LEU A 83 3.38 -3.04 -11.57
N THR A 84 3.56 -4.33 -11.31
CA THR A 84 2.57 -5.13 -10.57
C THR A 84 2.42 -4.65 -9.13
N LEU A 85 3.53 -4.38 -8.44
CA LEU A 85 3.47 -3.88 -7.06
C LEU A 85 2.80 -2.49 -7.00
N GLU A 86 3.07 -1.62 -7.97
CA GLU A 86 2.43 -0.31 -8.09
C GLU A 86 0.91 -0.43 -8.28
N ASP A 87 0.45 -1.34 -9.15
CA ASP A 87 -0.97 -1.58 -9.39
C ASP A 87 -1.69 -2.13 -8.15
N ILE A 88 -1.06 -3.07 -7.43
CA ILE A 88 -1.60 -3.61 -6.18
C ILE A 88 -1.66 -2.53 -5.10
N ILE A 89 -0.59 -1.75 -4.90
CA ILE A 89 -0.58 -0.64 -3.93
C ILE A 89 -1.69 0.36 -4.24
N ASN A 90 -1.88 0.70 -5.52
CA ASN A 90 -2.96 1.59 -5.93
C ASN A 90 -4.34 1.01 -5.63
N THR A 91 -4.56 -0.27 -5.93
CA THR A 91 -5.82 -0.97 -5.68
C THR A 91 -6.13 -1.00 -4.18
N LEU A 92 -5.18 -1.48 -3.37
CA LEU A 92 -5.32 -1.55 -1.92
C LEU A 92 -5.60 -0.19 -1.31
N LEU A 93 -4.92 0.86 -1.77
CA LEU A 93 -5.17 2.19 -1.24
C LEU A 93 -6.57 2.68 -1.61
N MET A 94 -7.04 2.44 -2.84
CA MET A 94 -8.41 2.81 -3.24
C MET A 94 -9.47 2.03 -2.45
N GLU A 95 -9.26 0.73 -2.21
CA GLU A 95 -10.15 -0.10 -1.40
C GLU A 95 -10.18 0.34 0.07
N PHE A 96 -9.01 0.61 0.65
CA PHE A 96 -8.90 1.13 2.01
C PHE A 96 -9.62 2.48 2.16
N LEU A 97 -9.41 3.40 1.21
CA LEU A 97 -10.09 4.70 1.23
C LEU A 97 -11.60 4.59 0.96
N GLY A 98 -11.99 3.68 0.06
CA GLY A 98 -13.38 3.44 -0.30
C GLY A 98 -14.18 2.82 0.84
N SER A 99 -13.63 1.81 1.52
CA SER A 99 -14.27 1.11 2.64
C SER A 99 -14.59 2.05 3.82
N ARG A 100 -13.78 3.09 4.04
CA ARG A 100 -14.04 4.11 5.07
C ARG A 100 -15.27 4.98 4.82
N ASN A 101 -15.78 5.03 3.59
CA ASN A 101 -17.01 5.74 3.26
C ASN A 101 -18.27 4.87 3.37
N ILE A 102 -18.13 3.60 3.78
CA ILE A 102 -19.24 2.66 3.91
C ILE A 102 -19.58 2.49 5.39
N ARG A 103 -20.72 3.06 5.82
CA ARG A 103 -21.29 2.84 7.16
C ARG A 103 -22.45 1.88 7.05
N TYR A 104 -22.30 0.67 7.60
CA TYR A 104 -23.44 -0.23 7.80
C TYR A 104 -24.39 0.38 8.85
N ILE A 105 -25.66 0.57 8.48
CA ILE A 105 -26.69 1.18 9.34
C ILE A 105 -27.74 0.17 9.85
N GLY A 106 -27.52 -1.12 9.63
CA GLY A 106 -28.42 -2.21 10.05
C GLY A 106 -29.35 -2.72 8.95
N GLU A 107 -29.84 -3.94 9.12
CA GLU A 107 -31.02 -4.48 8.42
C GLU A 107 -32.23 -4.29 9.34
N ASN A 108 -33.26 -3.57 8.90
CA ASN A 108 -34.54 -3.52 9.61
C ASN A 108 -35.19 -4.92 9.49
N SER A 109 -35.29 -5.63 10.61
CA SER A 109 -36.16 -6.80 10.77
C SER A 109 -37.62 -6.37 10.95
#